data_AF-A0A423PHT7-F1
#
_entry.id   AF-A0A423PHT7-F1
#
_cell.length_a   1.000
_cell.length_b   1.000
_cell.length_c   1.000
_cell.angle_alpha   90.00
_cell.angle_beta   90.00
_cell.angle_gamma   90.00
#
_symmetry.space_group_name_H-M   'P 1'
#
loop_
_entity.id
_entity.type
_entity.pdbx_description
1 polymer ?
#
loop_
_entity_poly.entity_id
_entity_poly.type
_entity_poly.pdbx_seq_one_letter_code
_entity_poly.pdbx_strand_id
1 'polypeptide(L)'
;MPDKRRVAFSEALPPNFYEWDAVMDEETTVEECKGLTARTLVVSDQATRLPIREIVDIFVKACPHWSFRSVAEGGHMAPLTHSDLVNPIIREFLDAGSA
;
A
#
# COMPACT_ATOMS: atom_id res chain seq x y z
N MET A 1 -3.99 7.01 37.14
CA MET A 1 -4.93 7.39 36.06
C MET A 1 -6.33 7.01 36.53
N PRO A 2 -7.35 7.90 36.42
CA PRO A 2 -8.72 7.59 36.87
C PRO A 2 -9.29 6.36 36.15
N ASP A 3 -10.10 5.53 36.83
CA ASP A 3 -10.56 4.24 36.29
C ASP A 3 -11.32 4.38 34.97
N LYS A 4 -12.17 5.40 34.85
CA LYS A 4 -12.88 5.71 33.61
C LYS A 4 -11.94 5.95 32.43
N ARG A 5 -10.78 6.56 32.69
CA ARG A 5 -9.77 6.86 31.68
C ARG A 5 -8.89 5.63 31.36
N ARG A 6 -8.72 4.72 32.33
CA ARG A 6 -8.04 3.43 32.11
C ARG A 6 -8.88 2.52 31.22
N VAL A 7 -10.18 2.40 31.49
CA VAL A 7 -11.12 1.58 30.69
C VAL A 7 -11.17 2.10 29.25
N ALA A 8 -11.43 3.39 29.06
CA ALA A 8 -11.48 3.98 27.73
C ALA A 8 -10.15 3.84 26.95
N PHE A 9 -9.01 3.90 27.65
CA PHE A 9 -7.71 3.66 27.03
C PHE A 9 -7.56 2.20 26.61
N SER A 10 -7.88 1.24 27.49
CA SER A 10 -7.82 -0.18 27.17
C SER A 10 -8.75 -0.58 26.02
N GLU A 11 -9.94 0.00 25.92
CA GLU A 11 -10.88 -0.23 24.82
C GLU A 11 -10.39 0.35 23.48
N ALA A 12 -9.51 1.34 23.51
CA ALA A 12 -8.93 1.95 22.32
C ALA A 12 -7.63 1.25 21.84
N LEU A 13 -7.09 0.31 22.62
CA LEU A 13 -5.87 -0.41 22.26
C LEU A 13 -6.01 -1.46 21.14
N PRO A 14 -7.13 -2.20 20.98
CA PRO A 14 -7.20 -3.30 20.02
C PRO A 14 -6.82 -2.92 18.58
N PRO A 15 -7.28 -1.79 17.99
CA PRO A 15 -6.85 -1.40 16.65
C PRO A 15 -5.33 -1.26 16.51
N ASN A 16 -4.69 -0.55 17.45
CA ASN A 16 -3.23 -0.40 17.46
C ASN A 16 -2.54 -1.76 17.64
N PHE A 17 -3.05 -2.61 18.53
CA PHE A 17 -2.49 -3.95 18.73
C PHE A 17 -2.48 -4.73 17.41
N TYR A 18 -3.60 -4.78 16.69
CA TYR A 18 -3.68 -5.50 15.42
C TYR A 18 -2.84 -4.87 14.31
N GLU A 19 -2.68 -3.54 14.28
CA GLU A 19 -1.75 -2.87 13.36
C GLU A 19 -0.30 -3.28 13.62
N TRP A 20 0.11 -3.33 14.89
CA TRP A 20 1.47 -3.74 15.25
C TRP A 20 1.70 -5.23 15.03
N ASP A 21 0.73 -6.07 15.36
CA ASP A 21 0.77 -7.51 15.12
C ASP A 21 0.96 -7.80 13.63
N ALA A 22 0.16 -7.18 12.77
CA ALA A 22 0.26 -7.32 11.32
C ALA A 22 1.62 -6.84 10.76
N VAL A 23 2.23 -5.79 11.33
CA VAL A 23 3.54 -5.29 10.87
C VAL A 23 4.71 -6.13 11.40
N MET A 24 4.60 -6.66 12.62
CA MET A 24 5.69 -7.39 13.28
C MET A 24 5.73 -8.87 12.92
N ASP A 25 4.59 -9.45 12.55
CA ASP A 25 4.42 -10.86 12.18
C ASP A 25 4.14 -11.04 10.68
N GLU A 26 4.53 -10.05 9.87
CA GLU A 26 4.42 -10.15 8.40
C GLU A 26 5.47 -11.13 7.85
N GLU A 27 5.02 -12.36 7.59
CA GLU A 27 5.84 -13.42 7.01
C GLU A 27 5.64 -13.55 5.49
N THR A 28 4.74 -12.77 4.86
CA THR A 28 4.44 -12.88 3.43
C THR A 28 5.69 -12.64 2.59
N THR A 29 6.06 -13.66 1.82
CA THR A 29 7.21 -13.62 0.95
C THR A 29 6.92 -12.93 -0.39
N VAL A 30 7.97 -12.48 -1.08
CA VAL A 30 7.82 -11.93 -2.43
C VAL A 30 7.39 -13.01 -3.43
N GLU A 31 7.74 -14.28 -3.18
CA GLU A 31 7.33 -15.43 -3.96
C GLU A 31 5.81 -15.66 -3.86
N GLU A 32 5.22 -15.50 -2.67
CA GLU A 32 3.77 -15.57 -2.48
C GLU A 32 3.06 -14.41 -3.19
N CYS A 33 3.60 -13.19 -3.07
CA CYS A 33 3.12 -12.04 -3.82
C CYS A 33 3.16 -12.29 -5.33
N LYS A 34 4.25 -12.86 -5.84
CA LYS A 34 4.41 -13.21 -7.26
C LYS A 34 3.37 -14.22 -7.74
N GLY A 35 2.89 -15.09 -6.85
CA GLY A 35 1.82 -16.06 -7.13
C GLY A 35 0.45 -15.43 -7.39
N LEU A 36 0.26 -14.14 -7.08
CA LEU A 36 -1.00 -13.43 -7.36
C LEU A 36 -1.27 -13.37 -8.86
N THR A 37 -2.39 -13.97 -9.26
CA THR A 37 -2.89 -14.02 -10.64
C THR A 37 -3.81 -12.86 -10.98
N ALA A 38 -4.25 -12.11 -9.97
CA ALA A 38 -5.01 -10.89 -10.19
C ALA A 38 -4.20 -9.90 -11.02
N ARG A 39 -4.88 -9.15 -11.90
CA ARG A 39 -4.25 -8.00 -12.55
C ARG A 39 -3.93 -6.99 -11.46
N THR A 40 -2.64 -6.71 -11.27
CA THR A 40 -2.16 -5.82 -10.22
C THR A 40 -1.49 -4.57 -10.80
N LEU A 41 -1.84 -3.42 -10.23
CA LEU A 41 -1.21 -2.13 -10.49
C LEU A 41 -0.58 -1.63 -9.18
N VAL A 42 0.71 -1.27 -9.24
CA VAL A 42 1.42 -0.58 -8.16
C VAL A 42 1.67 0.85 -8.60
N VAL A 43 1.18 1.81 -7.80
CA VAL A 43 1.42 3.24 -7.99
C VAL A 43 2.23 3.76 -6.81
N SER A 44 3.36 4.42 -7.08
CA SER A 44 4.24 4.97 -6.04
C SER A 44 4.71 6.39 -6.36
N ASP A 45 4.98 7.18 -5.33
CA ASP A 45 5.65 8.47 -5.48
C ASP A 45 7.16 8.28 -5.50
N GLN A 46 7.86 8.87 -6.48
CA GLN A 46 9.33 8.80 -6.56
C GLN A 46 10.03 9.45 -5.35
N ALA A 47 9.40 10.46 -4.76
CA ALA A 47 9.90 11.17 -3.59
C ALA A 47 9.54 10.47 -2.25
N THR A 48 8.94 9.28 -2.28
CA THR A 48 8.61 8.51 -1.07
C THR A 48 9.86 8.06 -0.30
N ARG A 49 9.64 7.54 0.92
CA ARG A 49 10.73 7.08 1.80
C ARG A 49 11.48 5.90 1.18
N LEU A 50 12.78 5.80 1.47
CA LEU A 50 13.65 4.75 0.94
C LEU A 50 13.08 3.32 1.08
N PRO A 51 12.56 2.89 2.25
CA PRO A 51 12.03 1.53 2.38
C PRO A 51 10.91 1.22 1.38
N ILE A 52 10.03 2.19 1.11
CA ILE A 52 8.93 2.01 0.15
C ILE A 52 9.49 1.89 -1.27
N ARG A 53 10.53 2.64 -1.62
CA ARG A 53 11.18 2.53 -2.93
C ARG A 53 11.83 1.16 -3.11
N GLU A 54 12.52 0.66 -2.09
CA GLU A 54 13.15 -0.67 -2.13
C GLU A 54 12.11 -1.79 -2.25
N ILE A 55 10.97 -1.68 -1.56
CA ILE A 55 9.84 -2.61 -1.73
C ILE A 55 9.32 -2.58 -3.18
N VAL A 56 9.14 -1.39 -3.77
CA VAL A 56 8.72 -1.27 -5.17
C VAL A 56 9.75 -1.91 -6.11
N ASP A 57 11.05 -1.69 -5.88
CA ASP A 57 12.12 -2.29 -6.69
C ASP A 57 12.14 -3.83 -6.57
N ILE A 58 11.84 -4.37 -5.38
CA ILE A 58 11.67 -5.81 -5.17
C ILE A 58 10.51 -6.33 -6.01
N PHE A 59 9.34 -5.67 -5.98
CA PHE A 59 8.19 -6.08 -6.78
C PHE A 59 8.42 -5.95 -8.28
N VAL A 60 9.09 -4.89 -8.76
CA VAL A 60 9.43 -4.71 -10.18
C VAL A 60 10.27 -5.90 -10.68
N LYS A 61 11.21 -6.38 -9.87
CA LYS A 61 12.08 -7.53 -10.22
C LYS A 61 11.33 -8.87 -10.12
N ALA A 62 10.55 -9.07 -9.06
CA ALA A 62 9.94 -10.36 -8.76
C ALA A 62 8.62 -10.60 -9.50
N CYS A 63 7.86 -9.54 -9.76
CA CYS A 63 6.50 -9.59 -10.33
C CYS A 63 6.42 -8.85 -11.68
N PRO A 64 7.14 -9.32 -12.73
CA PRO A 64 7.17 -8.63 -14.02
C PRO A 64 5.81 -8.63 -14.76
N HIS A 65 4.85 -9.44 -14.29
CA HIS A 65 3.48 -9.47 -14.81
C HIS A 65 2.58 -8.37 -14.23
N TRP A 66 3.05 -7.61 -13.25
CA TRP A 66 2.33 -6.46 -12.69
C TRP A 66 2.59 -5.19 -13.48
N SER A 67 1.67 -4.23 -13.36
CA SER A 67 1.85 -2.88 -13.90
C SER A 67 2.42 -1.94 -12.85
N PHE A 68 3.46 -1.19 -13.20
CA PHE A 68 4.07 -0.20 -12.32
C PHE A 68 3.91 1.21 -12.89
N ARG A 69 3.57 2.16 -12.03
CA ARG A 69 3.46 3.58 -12.36
C ARG A 69 4.06 4.40 -11.23
N SER A 70 4.82 5.43 -11.62
CA SER A 70 5.36 6.39 -10.67
C SER A 70 4.74 7.75 -10.88
N VAL A 71 4.38 8.42 -9.80
CA VAL A 71 3.92 9.81 -9.80
C VAL A 71 4.97 10.70 -9.13
N ALA A 72 4.99 11.99 -9.49
CA ALA A 72 5.81 12.98 -8.82
C ALA A 72 4.92 13.77 -7.85
N GLU A 73 5.40 13.97 -6.62
CA GLU A 73 4.80 14.89 -5.63
C GLU A 73 3.37 14.54 -5.19
N GLY A 74 2.95 13.27 -5.33
CA GLY A 74 1.63 12.83 -4.90
C GLY A 74 1.48 12.77 -3.37
N GLY A 75 2.54 12.38 -2.66
CA GLY A 75 2.52 12.07 -1.23
C GLY A 75 1.68 10.82 -0.89
N HIS A 76 1.66 10.42 0.39
CA HIS A 76 0.87 9.26 0.84
C HIS A 76 -0.63 9.42 0.56
N MET A 77 -1.13 10.65 0.64
CA MET A 77 -2.54 10.98 0.46
C MET A 77 -2.90 11.31 -0.99
N ALA A 78 -2.03 11.06 -1.97
CA ALA A 78 -2.26 11.35 -3.39
C ALA A 78 -3.65 10.90 -3.90
N PRO A 79 -4.18 9.72 -3.52
CA PRO A 79 -5.51 9.30 -3.98
C PRO A 79 -6.64 10.25 -3.56
N LEU A 80 -6.45 11.00 -2.47
CA LEU A 80 -7.43 11.95 -1.93
C LEU A 80 -7.11 13.41 -2.29
N THR A 81 -5.84 13.79 -2.34
CA THR A 81 -5.41 15.19 -2.55
C THR A 81 -5.06 15.52 -3.99
N HIS A 82 -4.68 14.52 -4.79
CA HIS A 82 -4.22 14.65 -6.18
C HIS A 82 -4.98 13.66 -7.07
N SER A 83 -6.31 13.66 -6.95
CA SER A 83 -7.17 12.71 -7.68
C SER A 83 -7.09 12.88 -9.20
N ASP A 84 -6.77 14.08 -9.68
CA ASP A 84 -6.48 14.41 -11.08
C ASP A 84 -5.21 13.71 -11.60
N LEU A 85 -4.26 13.41 -10.72
CA LEU A 85 -3.05 12.65 -11.02
C LEU A 85 -3.28 11.13 -10.93
N VAL A 86 -3.97 10.67 -9.88
CA VAL A 86 -4.12 9.24 -9.58
C VAL A 86 -5.25 8.57 -10.36
N ASN A 87 -6.41 9.21 -10.51
CA ASN A 87 -7.58 8.58 -11.12
C ASN A 87 -7.39 8.20 -12.61
N PRO A 88 -6.71 9.00 -13.45
CA PRO A 88 -6.45 8.59 -14.83
C PRO A 88 -5.65 7.29 -14.92
N ILE A 89 -4.65 7.12 -14.05
CA ILE A 89 -3.80 5.91 -14.00
C ILE A 89 -4.65 4.68 -13.66
N ILE A 90 -5.53 4.80 -12.66
CA ILE A 90 -6.43 3.71 -12.26
C ILE A 90 -7.38 3.37 -13.41
N ARG A 91 -7.99 4.39 -14.02
CA ARG A 91 -8.94 4.21 -15.14
C ARG A 91 -8.27 3.49 -16.31
N GLU A 92 -7.10 3.98 -16.76
CA GLU A 92 -6.33 3.33 -17.84
C GLU A 92 -6.08 1.86 -17.56
N PHE A 93 -5.69 1.53 -16.32
CA PHE A 93 -5.43 0.14 -15.94
C PHE A 93 -6.70 -0.73 -15.96
N LEU A 94 -7.83 -0.21 -15.49
CA LEU A 94 -9.11 -0.94 -15.48
C LEU A 94 -9.65 -1.12 -16.90
N ASP A 95 -9.63 -0.08 -17.71
CA ASP A 95 -10.14 -0.09 -19.09
C ASP A 95 -9.32 -1.06 -19.96
N ALA A 96 -8.00 -1.14 -19.76
CA ALA A 96 -7.11 -2.02 -20.52
C ALA A 96 -7.36 -3.54 -20.30
N GLY A 97 -8.14 -3.94 -19.28
CA GLY A 97 -8.50 -5.34 -19.07
C GLY A 97 -9.98 -5.65 -19.21
N SER A 98 -10.78 -4.71 -19.71
CA SER A 98 -12.22 -4.92 -19.96
C SER A 98 -12.50 -5.40 -21.40
N ALA A 99 -11.58 -6.17 -22.00
CA ALA A 99 -11.69 -6.73 -23.35
C ALA A 99 -12.13 -8.19 -23.33
#